data_AF-A0A7W3IRT9-F1
#
_entry.id   AF-A0A7W3IRT9-F1
#
_cell.length_a   1.000
_cell.length_b   1.000
_cell.length_c   1.000
_cell.angle_alpha   90.00
_cell.angle_beta   90.00
_cell.angle_gamma   90.00
#
_symmetry.space_group_name_H-M   'P 1'
#
loop_
_entity.id
_entity.type
_entity.pdbx_description
1 polymer ?
#
loop_
_entity_poly.entity_id
_entity_poly.type
_entity_poly.pdbx_seq_one_letter_code
_entity_poly.pdbx_strand_id
1 'polypeptide(L)'
;MTVVLGGYLALAATVLVTLRLVGPAALLVLLALSVLHFGVGDVMADRGRLAGPTTRPRMRRLLLGCAVLARGLPAVVLPLAVWPARTDRMLRAVAPGAHPATPTIRLALIALLVGCVAVSLVEAGRRHDPLTVVELIALLALFGCVPPLAAFGVYFGGWHGLRHSARMIESQPENQADLRRGRRAAPVGRFLRAAAVPTGLALTGTAALVVLARSGSGLAASAFSALFALTVPHLIIVGALDLGVLSERPGDAGRNR
;
A
#
# COMPACT_ATOMS: atom_id res chain seq x y z
N MET A 1 -11.88 -17.97 -11.90
CA MET A 1 -11.18 -17.85 -10.59
C MET A 1 -9.81 -18.54 -10.61
N THR A 2 -9.71 -19.78 -11.09
CA THR A 2 -8.44 -20.53 -11.20
C THR A 2 -7.38 -19.86 -12.07
N VAL A 3 -7.74 -19.30 -13.23
CA VAL A 3 -6.80 -18.58 -14.12
C VAL A 3 -6.23 -17.33 -13.44
N VAL A 4 -7.08 -16.53 -12.78
CA VAL A 4 -6.65 -15.31 -12.06
C VAL A 4 -5.75 -15.67 -10.89
N LEU A 5 -6.12 -16.69 -10.11
CA LEU A 5 -5.30 -17.17 -8.99
C LEU A 5 -3.96 -17.75 -9.48
N GLY A 6 -3.97 -18.54 -10.55
CA GLY A 6 -2.77 -19.08 -11.17
C GLY A 6 -1.83 -18.00 -11.66
N GLY A 7 -2.34 -16.98 -12.36
CA GLY A 7 -1.56 -15.82 -12.79
C GLY A 7 -1.00 -15.01 -11.62
N TYR A 8 -1.79 -14.83 -10.55
CA TYR A 8 -1.38 -14.15 -9.33
C TYR A 8 -0.21 -14.86 -8.65
N LEU A 9 -0.30 -16.18 -8.50
CA LEU A 9 0.76 -16.99 -7.90
C LEU A 9 2.00 -17.09 -8.79
N ALA A 10 1.83 -17.23 -10.11
CA ALA A 10 2.93 -17.26 -11.06
C ALA A 10 3.75 -15.96 -11.01
N LEU A 11 3.07 -14.81 -10.99
CA LEU A 11 3.72 -13.52 -10.89
C LEU A 11 4.42 -13.32 -9.54
N ALA A 12 3.82 -13.75 -8.43
CA ALA A 12 4.48 -13.74 -7.12
C ALA A 12 5.76 -14.59 -7.13
N ALA A 13 5.72 -15.77 -7.75
CA ALA A 13 6.89 -16.62 -7.92
C ALA A 13 7.97 -15.95 -8.78
N THR A 14 7.59 -15.27 -9.87
CA THR A 14 8.53 -14.47 -10.68
C THR A 14 9.22 -13.42 -9.84
N VAL A 15 8.48 -12.65 -9.03
CA VAL A 15 9.06 -11.62 -8.16
C VAL A 15 10.03 -12.22 -7.14
N LEU A 16 9.69 -13.38 -6.56
CA LEU A 16 10.61 -14.10 -5.66
C LEU A 16 11.90 -14.49 -6.38
N VAL A 17 11.81 -15.05 -7.59
CA VAL A 17 12.99 -15.40 -8.40
C VAL A 17 13.82 -14.15 -8.71
N THR A 18 13.19 -13.06 -9.15
CA THR A 18 13.87 -11.78 -9.41
C THR A 18 14.59 -11.25 -8.17
N LEU A 19 13.98 -11.35 -6.98
CA LEU A 19 14.62 -10.98 -5.71
C LEU A 19 15.81 -11.86 -5.35
N ARG A 20 15.89 -13.11 -5.84
CA ARG A 20 17.06 -13.97 -5.66
C ARG A 20 18.17 -13.69 -6.66
N LEU A 21 17.81 -13.28 -7.89
CA LEU A 21 18.77 -13.02 -8.95
C LEU A 21 19.40 -11.61 -8.86
N VAL A 22 18.58 -10.59 -8.60
CA VAL A 22 18.98 -9.17 -8.60
C VAL A 22 18.49 -8.44 -7.35
N GLY A 23 18.58 -9.13 -6.20
CA GLY A 23 17.98 -8.76 -4.92
C GLY A 23 18.02 -7.28 -4.55
N PRO A 24 19.20 -6.64 -4.47
CA PRO A 24 19.29 -5.23 -4.07
C PRO A 24 18.54 -4.28 -5.02
N ALA A 25 18.68 -4.46 -6.34
CA ALA A 25 18.01 -3.60 -7.31
C ALA A 25 16.49 -3.82 -7.31
N ALA A 26 16.05 -5.08 -7.29
CA ALA A 26 14.63 -5.43 -7.20
C ALA A 26 13.99 -4.91 -5.90
N LEU A 27 14.71 -5.00 -4.78
CA LEU A 27 14.25 -4.48 -3.49
C LEU A 27 14.02 -2.97 -3.53
N LEU A 28 14.95 -2.20 -4.12
CA LEU A 28 14.79 -0.74 -4.26
C LEU A 28 13.56 -0.38 -5.08
N VAL A 29 13.34 -1.08 -6.20
CA VAL A 29 12.15 -0.87 -7.04
C VAL A 29 10.88 -1.20 -6.27
N LEU A 30 10.83 -2.34 -5.55
CA LEU A 30 9.66 -2.74 -4.76
C LEU A 30 9.37 -1.79 -3.61
N LEU A 31 10.40 -1.28 -2.93
CA LEU A 31 10.23 -0.26 -1.89
C LEU A 31 9.67 1.05 -2.48
N ALA A 32 10.18 1.49 -3.63
CA ALA A 32 9.66 2.67 -4.31
C ALA A 32 8.19 2.48 -4.75
N LEU A 33 7.85 1.32 -5.33
CA LEU A 33 6.48 0.98 -5.70
C LEU A 33 5.56 0.91 -4.48
N SER A 34 6.04 0.39 -3.35
CA SER A 34 5.29 0.34 -2.10
C SER A 34 4.99 1.74 -1.58
N VAL A 35 6.00 2.63 -1.53
CA VAL A 35 5.82 4.04 -1.16
C VAL A 35 4.78 4.71 -2.04
N LEU A 36 4.88 4.54 -3.36
CA LEU A 36 3.94 5.13 -4.30
C LEU A 36 2.53 4.56 -4.14
N HIS A 37 2.39 3.25 -3.97
CA HIS A 37 1.11 2.61 -3.78
C HIS A 37 0.38 3.08 -2.53
N PHE A 38 1.06 3.03 -1.38
CA PHE A 38 0.52 3.48 -0.11
C PHE A 38 0.15 4.96 -0.17
N GLY A 39 1.08 5.78 -0.66
CA GLY A 39 0.88 7.21 -0.80
C GLY A 39 -0.29 7.57 -1.71
N VAL A 40 -0.34 7.00 -2.92
CA VAL A 40 -1.41 7.24 -3.89
C VAL A 40 -2.74 6.74 -3.36
N GLY A 41 -2.79 5.53 -2.79
CA GLY A 41 -4.01 4.95 -2.24
C GLY A 41 -4.63 5.81 -1.14
N ASP A 42 -3.82 6.28 -0.20
CA ASP A 42 -4.28 7.10 0.93
C ASP A 42 -4.66 8.52 0.47
N VAL A 43 -3.89 9.13 -0.43
CA VAL A 43 -4.27 10.40 -1.09
C VAL A 43 -5.58 10.27 -1.84
N MET A 44 -5.80 9.14 -2.52
CA MET A 44 -7.00 8.91 -3.31
C MET A 44 -8.24 8.73 -2.45
N ALA A 45 -8.10 8.14 -1.25
CA ALA A 45 -9.18 8.03 -0.28
C ALA A 45 -9.63 9.40 0.24
N ASP A 46 -8.74 10.38 0.19
CA ASP A 46 -8.96 11.74 0.67
C ASP A 46 -9.31 12.72 -0.47
N ARG A 47 -9.63 12.22 -1.68
CA ARG A 47 -9.81 13.04 -2.91
C ARG A 47 -10.71 14.26 -2.76
N GLY A 48 -11.74 14.18 -1.92
CA GLY A 48 -12.62 15.32 -1.62
C GLY A 48 -11.93 16.48 -0.88
N ARG A 49 -10.86 16.21 -0.12
CA ARG A 49 -10.10 17.21 0.66
C ARG A 49 -8.94 17.83 -0.12
N LEU A 50 -8.59 17.24 -1.28
CA LEU A 50 -7.45 17.66 -2.09
C LEU A 50 -7.79 18.60 -3.25
N ALA A 51 -9.08 18.76 -3.56
CA ALA A 51 -9.58 19.61 -4.64
C ALA A 51 -9.75 21.07 -4.17
N GLY A 52 -8.65 21.83 -4.21
CA GLY A 52 -8.71 23.30 -4.09
C GLY A 52 -8.81 23.95 -5.47
N PRO A 53 -9.69 24.96 -5.66
CA PRO A 53 -9.65 25.78 -6.86
C PRO A 53 -8.40 26.68 -6.81
N THR A 54 -7.73 26.89 -7.95
CA THR A 54 -6.68 27.92 -8.17
C THR A 54 -5.22 27.63 -7.74
N THR A 55 -4.63 26.51 -8.17
CA THR A 55 -3.16 26.37 -8.19
C THR A 55 -2.64 26.13 -9.61
N ARG A 56 -1.53 26.79 -9.97
CA ARG A 56 -0.83 26.55 -11.25
C ARG A 56 -0.56 25.05 -11.41
N PRO A 57 -0.67 24.48 -12.63
CA PRO A 57 -0.63 23.03 -12.83
C PRO A 57 0.67 22.38 -12.33
N ARG A 58 1.81 23.08 -12.41
CA ARG A 58 3.09 22.61 -11.85
C ARG A 58 3.08 22.55 -10.32
N MET A 59 2.60 23.60 -9.65
CA MET A 59 2.52 23.65 -8.19
C MET A 59 1.56 22.57 -7.68
N ARG A 60 0.41 22.39 -8.34
CA ARG A 60 -0.53 21.32 -8.01
C ARG A 60 0.11 19.93 -8.08
N ARG A 61 0.90 19.65 -9.11
CA ARG A 61 1.63 18.37 -9.23
C ARG A 61 2.66 18.19 -8.11
N LEU A 62 3.38 19.24 -7.76
CA LEU A 62 4.34 19.20 -6.65
C LEU A 62 3.64 18.91 -5.32
N LEU A 63 2.58 19.65 -4.98
CA LEU A 63 1.82 19.45 -3.74
C LEU A 63 1.22 18.04 -3.67
N LEU A 64 0.69 17.54 -4.79
CA LEU A 64 0.18 16.17 -4.87
C LEU A 64 1.30 15.13 -4.67
N GLY A 65 2.46 15.34 -5.31
CA GLY A 65 3.63 14.49 -5.13
C GLY A 65 4.11 14.46 -3.68
N CYS A 66 4.20 15.62 -3.03
CA CYS A 66 4.52 15.73 -1.60
C CYS A 66 3.46 15.02 -0.73
N ALA A 67 2.17 15.17 -1.03
CA ALA A 67 1.11 14.51 -0.28
C ALA A 67 1.16 12.98 -0.39
N VAL A 68 1.49 12.45 -1.58
CA VAL A 68 1.72 11.02 -1.82
C VAL A 68 2.93 10.56 -1.02
N LEU A 69 4.07 11.24 -1.15
CA LEU A 69 5.30 10.87 -0.46
C LEU A 69 5.18 10.98 1.07
N ALA A 70 4.48 11.99 1.59
CA ALA A 70 4.26 12.18 3.03
C ALA A 70 3.47 11.03 3.67
N ARG A 71 2.60 10.36 2.91
CA ARG A 71 1.83 9.18 3.34
C ARG A 71 2.57 7.86 3.08
N GLY A 72 3.29 7.76 1.97
CA GLY A 72 3.99 6.53 1.58
C GLY A 72 5.34 6.30 2.25
N LEU A 73 6.16 7.36 2.37
CA LEU A 73 7.52 7.27 2.90
C LEU A 73 7.61 6.80 4.36
N PRO A 74 6.70 7.16 5.30
CA PRO A 74 6.79 6.72 6.68
C PRO A 74 6.96 5.21 6.84
N ALA A 75 6.25 4.41 6.04
CA ALA A 75 6.29 2.94 6.11
C ALA A 75 7.66 2.33 5.75
N VAL A 76 8.52 3.08 5.05
CA VAL A 76 9.85 2.62 4.62
C VAL A 76 10.96 3.38 5.36
N VAL A 77 10.88 4.70 5.40
CA VAL A 77 11.95 5.57 5.90
C VAL A 77 12.05 5.53 7.42
N LEU A 78 10.94 5.53 8.15
CA LEU A 78 11.00 5.53 9.63
C LEU A 78 11.55 4.21 10.20
N PRO A 79 11.18 3.02 9.68
CA PRO A 79 11.87 1.78 10.04
C PRO A 79 13.37 1.82 9.78
N LEU A 80 13.83 2.42 8.68
CA LEU A 80 15.26 2.56 8.37
C LEU A 80 15.98 3.56 9.30
N ALA A 81 15.28 4.62 9.71
CA ALA A 81 15.84 5.67 10.56
C ALA A 81 15.88 5.28 12.04
N VAL A 82 14.78 4.72 12.55
CA VAL A 82 14.57 4.48 13.99
C VAL A 82 14.87 3.05 14.39
N TRP A 83 14.70 2.09 13.47
CA TRP A 83 14.83 0.65 13.74
C TRP A 83 15.85 -0.06 12.82
N PRO A 84 17.04 0.51 12.54
CA PRO A 84 17.92 0.05 11.47
C PRO A 84 18.28 -1.43 11.58
N ALA A 85 18.64 -1.92 12.78
CA ALA A 85 19.02 -3.33 12.97
C ALA A 85 17.88 -4.32 12.67
N ARG A 86 16.63 -3.96 13.00
CA ARG A 86 15.45 -4.80 12.71
C ARG A 86 15.11 -4.76 11.23
N THR A 87 15.09 -3.56 10.66
CA THR A 87 14.78 -3.33 9.25
C THR A 87 15.81 -4.00 8.34
N ASP A 88 17.09 -3.83 8.60
CA ASP A 88 18.17 -4.44 7.81
C ASP A 88 18.10 -5.98 7.80
N ARG A 89 17.74 -6.59 8.94
CA ARG A 89 17.52 -8.04 9.02
C ARG A 89 16.35 -8.48 8.14
N MET A 90 15.26 -7.73 8.14
CA MET A 90 14.10 -8.00 7.28
C MET A 90 14.44 -7.83 5.79
N LEU A 91 15.15 -6.75 5.42
CA LEU A 91 15.54 -6.52 4.03
C LEU A 91 16.48 -7.60 3.50
N ARG A 92 17.46 -8.07 4.30
CA ARG A 92 18.32 -9.19 3.95
C ARG A 92 17.57 -10.52 3.81
N ALA A 93 16.53 -10.72 4.60
CA ALA A 93 15.68 -11.90 4.48
C ALA A 93 14.90 -11.91 3.15
N VAL A 94 14.45 -10.74 2.68
CA VAL A 94 13.73 -10.58 1.41
C VAL A 94 14.66 -10.70 0.22
N ALA A 95 15.77 -9.96 0.24
CA ALA A 95 16.71 -9.85 -0.85
C ALA A 95 18.11 -10.24 -0.34
N PRO A 96 18.56 -11.48 -0.60
CA PRO A 96 19.94 -11.87 -0.33
C PRO A 96 20.90 -10.88 -0.99
N GLY A 97 21.92 -10.45 -0.27
CA GLY A 97 22.86 -9.41 -0.73
C GLY A 97 22.39 -7.97 -0.50
N ALA A 98 21.21 -7.72 0.09
CA ALA A 98 20.84 -6.38 0.50
C ALA A 98 21.80 -5.84 1.57
N HIS A 99 22.36 -4.67 1.32
CA HIS A 99 23.22 -3.96 2.27
C HIS A 99 22.43 -2.89 3.02
N PRO A 100 22.81 -2.57 4.27
CA PRO A 100 22.26 -1.41 4.97
C PRO A 100 22.37 -0.14 4.13
N ALA A 101 21.37 0.73 4.21
CA ALA A 101 21.44 2.03 3.57
C ALA A 101 22.62 2.83 4.13
N THR A 102 23.41 3.46 3.24
CA THR A 102 24.51 4.32 3.69
C THR A 102 23.96 5.50 4.51
N PRO A 103 24.76 6.10 5.42
CA PRO A 103 24.32 7.26 6.18
C PRO A 103 23.79 8.40 5.29
N THR A 104 24.44 8.62 4.14
CA THR A 104 24.03 9.63 3.15
C THR A 104 22.66 9.32 2.54
N ILE A 105 22.42 8.08 2.12
CA ILE A 105 21.11 7.67 1.57
C ILE A 105 20.03 7.81 2.64
N ARG A 106 20.32 7.36 3.87
CA ARG A 106 19.38 7.48 4.99
C ARG A 106 19.04 8.94 5.29
N LEU A 107 20.03 9.82 5.32
CA LEU A 107 19.81 11.25 5.52
C LEU A 107 18.99 11.87 4.39
N ALA A 108 19.28 11.52 3.13
CA ALA A 108 18.50 11.99 1.98
C ALA A 108 17.03 11.55 2.04
N LEU A 109 16.78 10.29 2.43
CA LEU A 109 15.42 9.77 2.61
C LEU A 109 14.67 10.45 3.77
N ILE A 110 15.35 10.70 4.89
CA ILE A 110 14.78 11.44 6.03
C ILE A 110 14.47 12.88 5.61
N ALA A 111 15.39 13.56 4.91
CA ALA A 111 15.17 14.93 4.42
C ALA A 111 14.00 14.99 3.44
N LEU A 112 13.87 14.00 2.54
CA LEU A 112 12.73 13.90 1.63
C LEU A 112 11.41 13.70 2.38
N LEU A 113 11.38 12.79 3.37
CA LEU A 113 10.21 12.56 4.21
C LEU A 113 9.80 13.85 4.95
N VAL A 114 10.75 14.48 5.66
CA VAL A 114 10.50 15.70 6.44
C VAL A 114 10.01 16.83 5.53
N GLY A 115 10.65 17.03 4.37
CA GLY A 115 10.25 18.05 3.40
C GLY A 115 8.82 17.83 2.88
N CYS A 116 8.47 16.60 2.48
CA CYS A 116 7.14 16.28 1.99
C CYS A 116 6.05 16.40 3.07
N VAL A 117 6.35 15.98 4.30
CA VAL A 117 5.46 16.14 5.46
C VAL A 117 5.26 17.62 5.77
N ALA A 118 6.34 18.42 5.82
CA ALA A 118 6.25 19.85 6.12
C ALA A 118 5.37 20.58 5.09
N VAL A 119 5.59 20.33 3.79
CA VAL A 119 4.75 20.87 2.72
C VAL A 119 3.28 20.46 2.90
N SER A 120 3.03 19.19 3.23
CA SER A 120 1.67 18.66 3.42
C SER A 120 0.97 19.26 4.64
N LEU A 121 1.69 19.49 5.75
CA LEU A 121 1.17 20.12 6.96
C LEU A 121 0.86 21.60 6.74
N VAL A 122 1.74 22.33 6.04
CA VAL A 122 1.48 23.73 5.65
C VAL A 122 0.22 23.81 4.80
N GLU A 123 0.07 22.93 3.81
CA GLU A 123 -1.12 22.91 2.96
C GLU A 123 -2.39 22.53 3.73
N ALA A 124 -2.31 21.55 4.64
CA ALA A 124 -3.42 21.20 5.51
C ALA A 124 -3.84 22.37 6.42
N GLY A 125 -2.87 23.11 6.98
CA GLY A 125 -3.11 24.32 7.76
C GLY A 125 -3.80 25.43 6.96
N ARG A 126 -3.33 25.68 5.72
CA ARG A 126 -3.93 26.66 4.80
C ARG A 126 -5.37 26.31 4.41
N ARG A 127 -5.70 25.02 4.39
CA ARG A 127 -7.05 24.52 4.07
C ARG A 127 -7.94 24.33 5.29
N HIS A 128 -7.42 24.61 6.49
CA HIS A 128 -8.09 24.31 7.75
C HIS A 128 -8.54 22.84 7.83
N ASP A 129 -7.66 21.91 7.42
CA ASP A 129 -7.87 20.46 7.46
C ASP A 129 -7.12 19.82 8.64
N PRO A 130 -7.65 19.90 9.87
CA PRO A 130 -6.99 19.32 11.05
C PRO A 130 -6.91 17.80 10.97
N LEU A 131 -7.79 17.14 10.20
CA LEU A 131 -7.77 15.70 10.06
C LEU A 131 -6.50 15.24 9.35
N THR A 132 -6.12 15.86 8.23
CA THR A 132 -4.84 15.55 7.56
C THR A 132 -3.64 15.75 8.48
N VAL A 133 -3.66 16.77 9.34
CA VAL A 133 -2.59 17.01 10.33
C VAL A 133 -2.51 15.86 11.33
N VAL A 134 -3.64 15.51 11.95
CA VAL A 134 -3.71 14.40 12.92
C VAL A 134 -3.30 13.09 12.27
N GLU A 135 -3.73 12.83 11.04
CA GLU A 135 -3.39 11.62 10.30
C GLU A 135 -1.89 11.48 10.03
N LEU A 136 -1.24 12.56 9.58
CA LEU A 136 0.20 12.56 9.34
C LEU A 136 0.98 12.36 10.65
N ILE A 137 0.57 13.04 11.73
CA ILE A 137 1.20 12.86 13.05
C ILE A 137 1.03 11.43 13.54
N ALA A 138 -0.17 10.87 13.44
CA ALA A 138 -0.45 9.49 13.85
C ALA A 138 0.34 8.48 13.02
N LEU A 139 0.49 8.71 11.72
CA LEU A 139 1.28 7.85 10.84
C LEU A 139 2.78 7.89 11.17
N LEU A 140 3.32 9.07 11.43
CA LEU A 140 4.71 9.23 11.88
C LEU A 140 4.93 8.59 13.25
N ALA A 141 4.00 8.77 14.19
CA ALA A 141 4.06 8.17 15.51
C ALA A 141 3.99 6.63 15.43
N LEU A 142 3.11 6.09 14.59
CA LEU A 142 2.97 4.65 14.40
C LEU A 142 4.31 4.02 13.97
N PHE A 143 4.92 4.53 12.91
CA PHE A 143 6.18 3.96 12.42
C PHE A 143 7.43 4.39 13.21
N GLY A 144 7.34 5.49 13.96
CA GLY A 144 8.40 5.97 14.84
C GLY A 144 8.45 5.22 16.18
N CYS A 145 7.30 4.83 16.73
CA CYS A 145 7.20 4.30 18.09
C CYS A 145 6.90 2.79 18.15
N VAL A 146 6.33 2.20 17.09
CA VAL A 146 5.94 0.78 17.08
C VAL A 146 6.96 -0.03 16.26
N PRO A 147 7.33 -1.26 16.68
CA PRO A 147 8.21 -2.12 15.91
C PRO A 147 7.74 -2.28 14.44
N PRO A 148 8.66 -2.26 13.45
CA PRO A 148 8.29 -2.09 12.03
C PRO A 148 7.22 -3.05 11.51
N LEU A 149 7.30 -4.34 11.85
CA LEU A 149 6.34 -5.33 11.38
C LEU A 149 4.94 -5.14 12.00
N ALA A 150 4.89 -4.76 13.28
CA ALA A 150 3.63 -4.47 13.96
C ALA A 150 3.02 -3.14 13.46
N ALA A 151 3.85 -2.10 13.29
CA ALA A 151 3.45 -0.84 12.69
C ALA A 151 2.86 -1.04 11.29
N PHE A 152 3.56 -1.83 10.46
CA PHE A 152 3.10 -2.18 9.12
C PHE A 152 1.79 -2.97 9.16
N GLY A 153 1.63 -3.96 10.05
CA GLY A 153 0.38 -4.71 10.17
C GLY A 153 -0.81 -3.83 10.53
N VAL A 154 -0.65 -2.92 11.50
CA VAL A 154 -1.67 -1.94 11.90
C VAL A 154 -1.99 -0.98 10.75
N TYR A 155 -0.97 -0.42 10.11
CA TYR A 155 -1.14 0.49 8.98
C TYR A 155 -1.80 -0.21 7.79
N PHE A 156 -1.24 -1.32 7.32
CA PHE A 156 -1.72 -2.07 6.17
C PHE A 156 -3.15 -2.57 6.35
N GLY A 157 -3.45 -3.25 7.47
CA GLY A 157 -4.77 -3.83 7.69
C GLY A 157 -5.81 -2.84 8.22
N GLY A 158 -5.43 -2.04 9.21
CA GLY A 158 -6.35 -1.20 9.99
C GLY A 158 -6.51 0.22 9.46
N TRP A 159 -5.68 0.66 8.51
CA TRP A 159 -5.73 2.01 7.98
C TRP A 159 -5.83 2.01 6.46
N HIS A 160 -4.75 1.59 5.80
CA HIS A 160 -4.63 1.60 4.35
C HIS A 160 -5.63 0.65 3.70
N GLY A 161 -5.69 -0.60 4.15
CA GLY A 161 -6.59 -1.63 3.63
C GLY A 161 -8.06 -1.27 3.80
N LEU A 162 -8.44 -0.61 4.91
CA LEU A 162 -9.81 -0.12 5.11
C LEU A 162 -10.16 1.00 4.12
N ARG A 163 -9.26 1.98 3.93
CA ARG A 163 -9.45 3.07 2.95
C ARG A 163 -9.54 2.53 1.53
N HIS A 164 -8.68 1.57 1.20
CA HIS A 164 -8.68 0.89 -0.08
C HIS A 164 -9.99 0.14 -0.32
N SER A 165 -10.46 -0.62 0.68
CA SER A 165 -11.73 -1.37 0.61
C SER A 165 -12.92 -0.43 0.47
N ALA A 166 -12.95 0.69 1.21
CA ALA A 166 -13.98 1.71 1.09
C ALA A 166 -14.04 2.29 -0.32
N ARG A 167 -12.88 2.65 -0.89
CA ARG A 167 -12.79 3.13 -2.29
C ARG A 167 -13.27 2.09 -3.30
N MET A 168 -12.93 0.81 -3.11
CA MET A 168 -13.41 -0.25 -3.99
C MET A 168 -14.92 -0.44 -3.89
N ILE A 169 -15.50 -0.32 -2.70
CA ILE A 169 -16.96 -0.32 -2.52
C ILE A 169 -17.58 0.88 -3.26
N GLU A 170 -16.99 2.06 -3.12
CA GLU A 170 -17.47 3.30 -3.75
C GLU A 170 -17.31 3.32 -5.27
N SER A 171 -16.38 2.55 -5.85
CA SER A 171 -16.18 2.54 -7.31
C SER A 171 -17.17 1.65 -8.06
N GLN A 172 -17.86 0.73 -7.39
CA GLN A 172 -18.77 -0.20 -8.05
C GLN A 172 -20.12 0.47 -8.42
N PRO A 173 -20.57 0.36 -9.69
CA PRO A 173 -21.85 0.93 -10.14
C PRO A 173 -23.06 0.44 -9.33
N GLU A 174 -23.08 -0.86 -8.99
CA GLU A 174 -24.12 -1.52 -8.20
C GLU A 174 -24.26 -0.97 -6.77
N ASN A 175 -23.25 -0.30 -6.24
CA ASN A 175 -23.29 0.32 -4.91
C ASN A 175 -23.82 1.77 -4.93
N GLN A 176 -23.85 2.43 -6.09
CA GLN A 176 -24.14 3.87 -6.18
C GLN A 176 -25.53 4.25 -5.65
N ALA A 177 -26.55 3.45 -5.94
CA ALA A 177 -27.92 3.74 -5.51
C ALA A 177 -28.08 3.64 -3.98
N ASP A 178 -27.40 2.68 -3.34
CA ASP A 178 -27.40 2.53 -1.89
C ASP A 178 -26.59 3.64 -1.21
N LEU A 179 -25.38 3.90 -1.71
CA LEU A 179 -24.48 4.92 -1.17
C LEU A 179 -25.08 6.33 -1.25
N ARG A 180 -25.73 6.69 -2.36
CA ARG A 180 -26.44 7.97 -2.51
C ARG A 180 -27.60 8.15 -1.53
N ARG A 181 -28.19 7.05 -1.07
CA ARG A 181 -29.26 7.04 -0.06
C ARG A 181 -28.73 6.81 1.37
N GLY A 182 -27.41 6.91 1.58
CA GLY A 182 -26.76 6.71 2.88
C GLY A 182 -26.73 5.26 3.37
N ARG A 183 -27.18 4.28 2.57
CA ARG A 183 -27.19 2.86 2.97
C ARG A 183 -25.82 2.23 2.74
N ARG A 184 -25.08 1.96 3.81
CA ARG A 184 -23.73 1.37 3.75
C ARG A 184 -23.70 -0.14 3.99
N ALA A 185 -24.67 -0.68 4.72
CA ALA A 185 -24.68 -2.09 5.12
C ALA A 185 -24.69 -3.05 3.91
N ALA A 186 -25.53 -2.79 2.91
CA ALA A 186 -25.63 -3.65 1.72
C ALA A 186 -24.34 -3.63 0.85
N PRO A 187 -23.76 -2.46 0.51
CA PRO A 187 -22.46 -2.39 -0.17
C PRO A 187 -21.34 -3.11 0.58
N VAL A 188 -21.21 -2.88 1.89
CA VAL A 188 -20.21 -3.56 2.74
C VAL A 188 -20.45 -5.07 2.75
N GLY A 189 -21.70 -5.53 2.89
CA GLY A 189 -22.04 -6.95 2.87
C GLY A 189 -21.78 -7.63 1.52
N ARG A 190 -21.95 -6.93 0.40
CA ARG A 190 -21.53 -7.42 -0.94
C ARG A 190 -20.01 -7.60 -0.99
N PHE A 191 -19.26 -6.60 -0.55
CA PHE A 191 -17.80 -6.65 -0.52
C PHE A 191 -17.27 -7.77 0.37
N LEU A 192 -17.77 -7.90 1.61
CA LEU A 192 -17.34 -8.93 2.54
C LEU A 192 -17.61 -10.34 1.99
N ARG A 193 -18.75 -10.56 1.34
CA ARG A 193 -19.05 -11.85 0.68
C ARG A 193 -18.09 -12.14 -0.47
N ALA A 194 -17.81 -11.16 -1.32
CA ALA A 194 -16.85 -11.30 -2.42
C ALA A 194 -15.42 -11.53 -1.90
N ALA A 195 -15.05 -10.88 -0.79
CA ALA A 195 -13.74 -10.98 -0.17
C ALA A 195 -13.59 -12.23 0.71
N ALA A 196 -14.67 -12.93 1.09
CA ALA A 196 -14.63 -14.01 2.07
C ALA A 196 -13.67 -15.15 1.67
N VAL A 197 -13.80 -15.65 0.44
CA VAL A 197 -12.95 -16.74 -0.07
C VAL A 197 -11.47 -16.31 -0.17
N PRO A 198 -11.10 -15.21 -0.86
CA PRO A 198 -9.70 -14.82 -0.94
C PRO A 198 -9.12 -14.45 0.42
N THR A 199 -9.90 -13.85 1.33
CA THR A 199 -9.47 -13.56 2.70
C THR A 199 -9.23 -14.84 3.48
N GLY A 200 -10.14 -15.83 3.39
CA GLY A 200 -9.98 -17.13 4.03
C GLY A 200 -8.73 -17.87 3.55
N LEU A 201 -8.46 -17.85 2.24
CA LEU A 201 -7.24 -18.42 1.66
C LEU A 201 -5.98 -17.69 2.16
N ALA A 202 -5.99 -16.36 2.17
CA ALA A 202 -4.87 -15.56 2.65
C ALA A 202 -4.59 -15.79 4.14
N LEU A 203 -5.63 -15.84 4.98
CA LEU A 203 -5.51 -16.12 6.41
C LEU A 203 -4.99 -17.54 6.67
N THR A 204 -5.52 -18.53 5.96
CA THR A 204 -5.09 -19.94 6.09
C THR A 204 -3.64 -20.10 5.66
N GLY A 205 -3.26 -19.51 4.52
CA GLY A 205 -1.86 -19.50 4.05
C GLY A 205 -0.93 -18.81 5.03
N THR A 206 -1.33 -17.66 5.58
CA THR A 206 -0.54 -16.93 6.58
C THR A 206 -0.40 -17.73 7.88
N ALA A 207 -1.48 -18.35 8.38
CA ALA A 207 -1.44 -19.18 9.58
C ALA A 207 -0.53 -20.40 9.39
N ALA A 208 -0.62 -21.08 8.25
CA ALA A 208 0.27 -22.20 7.92
C ALA A 208 1.74 -21.74 7.90
N LEU A 209 2.04 -20.61 7.27
CA LEU A 209 3.38 -20.02 7.26
C LEU A 209 3.89 -19.66 8.66
N VAL A 210 3.03 -19.13 9.53
CA VAL A 210 3.39 -18.82 10.92
C VAL A 210 3.69 -20.08 11.73
N VAL A 211 2.87 -21.13 11.59
CA VAL A 211 3.12 -22.43 12.25
C VAL A 211 4.45 -23.03 11.79
N LEU A 212 4.69 -23.03 10.48
CA LEU A 212 5.95 -23.49 9.90
C LEU A 212 7.14 -22.62 10.33
N ALA A 213 6.97 -21.31 10.47
CA ALA A 213 8.03 -20.42 10.96
C ALA A 213 8.40 -20.72 12.43
N ARG A 214 7.43 -21.07 13.27
CA ARG A 214 7.63 -21.42 14.69
C ARG A 214 8.32 -22.76 14.91
N SER A 215 8.32 -23.65 13.93
CA SER A 215 9.04 -24.93 14.02
C SER A 215 10.56 -24.81 13.82
N GLY A 216 11.11 -23.59 13.74
CA GLY A 216 12.55 -23.35 13.64
C GLY A 216 13.13 -23.54 12.23
N SER A 217 12.28 -23.78 11.23
CA SER A 217 12.62 -24.14 9.85
C SER A 217 13.29 -23.03 9.00
N GLY A 218 13.60 -21.85 9.57
CA GLY A 218 14.08 -20.69 8.81
C GLY A 218 13.01 -20.04 7.90
N LEU A 219 11.78 -20.57 7.87
CA LEU A 219 10.71 -20.16 6.95
C LEU A 219 10.06 -18.81 7.28
N ALA A 220 10.33 -18.21 8.44
CA ALA A 220 9.85 -16.87 8.78
C ALA A 220 10.31 -15.81 7.77
N ALA A 221 11.59 -15.91 7.36
CA ALA A 221 12.17 -15.07 6.31
C ALA A 221 11.45 -15.30 4.99
N SER A 222 11.25 -16.56 4.59
CA SER A 222 10.56 -16.93 3.36
C SER A 222 9.10 -16.48 3.33
N ALA A 223 8.40 -16.52 4.48
CA ALA A 223 7.04 -16.03 4.61
C ALA A 223 6.96 -14.51 4.40
N PHE A 224 7.90 -13.76 4.97
CA PHE A 224 8.00 -12.31 4.74
C PHE A 224 8.37 -11.99 3.29
N SER A 225 9.31 -12.71 2.68
CA SER A 225 9.64 -12.57 1.25
C SER A 225 8.43 -12.88 0.36
N ALA A 226 7.67 -13.92 0.69
CA ALA A 226 6.46 -14.29 -0.05
C ALA A 226 5.39 -13.20 0.05
N LEU A 227 5.09 -12.71 1.26
CA LEU A 227 4.16 -11.59 1.45
C LEU A 227 4.60 -10.34 0.69
N PHE A 228 5.89 -10.03 0.70
CA PHE A 228 6.45 -8.89 -0.04
C PHE A 228 6.38 -9.09 -1.56
N ALA A 229 6.53 -10.32 -2.05
CA ALA A 229 6.39 -10.64 -3.46
C ALA A 229 4.94 -10.52 -3.97
N LEU A 230 3.94 -10.75 -3.10
CA LEU A 230 2.52 -10.56 -3.42
C LEU A 230 2.15 -9.09 -3.66
N THR A 231 3.02 -8.14 -3.29
CA THR A 231 2.80 -6.71 -3.55
C THR A 231 2.65 -6.43 -5.06
N VAL A 232 3.46 -7.04 -5.94
CA VAL A 232 3.38 -6.74 -7.39
C VAL A 232 2.10 -7.29 -8.02
N PRO A 233 1.71 -8.57 -7.82
CA PRO A 233 0.40 -9.03 -8.27
C PRO A 233 -0.76 -8.19 -7.74
N HIS A 234 -0.70 -7.78 -6.47
CA HIS A 234 -1.72 -6.90 -5.89
C HIS A 234 -1.77 -5.55 -6.60
N LEU A 235 -0.62 -4.90 -6.83
CA LEU A 235 -0.53 -3.62 -7.53
C LEU A 235 -1.13 -3.68 -8.93
N ILE A 236 -0.86 -4.76 -9.66
CA ILE A 236 -1.37 -4.93 -11.02
C ILE A 236 -2.90 -5.08 -11.01
N ILE A 237 -3.44 -5.92 -10.12
CA ILE A 237 -4.90 -6.10 -10.03
C ILE A 237 -5.58 -4.81 -9.62
N VAL A 238 -5.06 -4.12 -8.59
CA VAL A 238 -5.61 -2.84 -8.13
C VAL A 238 -5.53 -1.79 -9.22
N GLY A 239 -4.40 -1.68 -9.91
CA GLY A 239 -4.23 -0.75 -11.03
C GLY A 239 -5.22 -1.03 -12.16
N ALA A 240 -5.42 -2.30 -12.51
CA ALA A 240 -6.39 -2.70 -13.53
C ALA A 240 -7.84 -2.39 -13.12
N LEU A 241 -8.19 -2.53 -11.84
CA LEU A 241 -9.49 -2.13 -11.29
C LEU A 241 -9.68 -0.61 -11.32
N ASP A 242 -8.65 0.15 -10.90
CA ASP A 242 -8.68 1.62 -10.91
C ASP A 242 -8.78 2.18 -12.34
N LEU A 243 -8.23 1.48 -13.34
CA LEU A 243 -8.36 1.82 -14.76
C LEU A 243 -9.66 1.31 -15.40
N GLY A 244 -10.49 0.55 -14.69
CA GLY A 244 -11.75 -0.01 -15.18
C GLY A 244 -11.61 -1.25 -16.09
N VAL A 245 -10.38 -1.71 -16.34
CA VAL A 245 -10.07 -2.84 -17.24
C VAL A 245 -10.76 -4.14 -16.81
N LEU A 246 -10.92 -4.35 -15.50
CA LEU A 246 -11.57 -5.54 -14.93
C LEU A 246 -13.05 -5.34 -14.59
N SER A 247 -13.57 -4.12 -14.77
CA SER A 247 -14.96 -3.75 -14.49
C SER A 247 -15.86 -3.85 -15.71
N GLU A 248 -15.28 -3.89 -16.92
CA GLU A 248 -16.04 -4.10 -18.17
C GLU A 248 -16.47 -5.57 -18.29
N ARG A 249 -17.79 -5.80 -18.28
CA ARG A 249 -18.34 -7.11 -18.66
C ARG A 249 -18.18 -7.27 -20.18
N PRO A 250 -17.90 -8.47 -20.71
CA PRO A 250 -17.82 -8.76 -22.15
C PRO A 250 -19.10 -8.50 -22.98
N GLY A 251 -20.11 -7.80 -22.44
CA GLY A 251 -21.39 -7.51 -23.10
C GLY A 251 -21.67 -6.02 -23.36
N ASP A 252 -20.85 -5.08 -22.84
CA ASP A 252 -21.10 -3.64 -23.03
C ASP A 252 -20.38 -3.03 -24.25
N ALA A 253 -19.46 -3.76 -24.88
CA ALA A 253 -18.74 -3.32 -26.07
C ALA A 253 -19.63 -3.21 -27.34
N GLY A 254 -20.89 -3.64 -27.28
CA GLY A 254 -21.80 -3.70 -28.43
C GLY A 254 -22.98 -2.72 -28.41
N ARG A 255 -23.11 -1.85 -27.40
CA ARG A 255 -24.34 -1.05 -27.20
C ARG A 255 -24.28 0.42 -27.63
N ASN A 256 -23.16 0.88 -28.18
CA ASN A 256 -23.07 2.18 -28.85
C ASN A 256 -22.55 2.00 -30.28
N ARG A 257 -23.44 1.57 -31.17
CA ARG A 257 -23.41 1.91 -32.59
C ARG A 257 -24.82 2.26 -33.04
#